data_AF-A0A1B8Y4Y7-F1
#
_entry.id   AF-A0A1B8Y4Y7-F1
#
_cell.length_a   1.000
_cell.length_b   1.000
_cell.length_c   1.000
_cell.angle_alpha   90.00
_cell.angle_beta   90.00
_cell.angle_gamma   90.00
#
_symmetry.space_group_name_H-M   'P 1'
#
loop_
_entity.id
_entity.type
_entity.pdbx_description
1 polymer ?
#
loop_
_entity_poly.entity_id
_entity_poly.type
_entity_poly.pdbx_seq_one_letter_code
_entity_poly.pdbx_strand_id
1 'polypeptide(L)'
;FPKSLAEEGTKVAIDVGYRHIDCAFIYGNEVEVGRAIKAKIADGTVKREDVFYTGKLWSTFHTPERVRPALEKSLTDLQLDYMDLFIIHNPVEFKPGDDPLPLDENGKPIFHNTDLRDTWK
;
A
#
# COMPACT_ATOMS: atom_id res chain seq x y z
N PHE A 1 9.55 -13.06 4.31
CA PHE A 1 9.80 -12.52 5.67
C PHE A 1 8.57 -12.78 6.54
N PRO A 2 8.71 -13.10 7.83
CA PRO A 2 7.57 -13.27 8.72
C PRO A 2 6.76 -11.98 8.81
N LYS A 3 5.46 -12.05 8.51
CA LYS A 3 4.56 -10.90 8.54
C LYS A 3 4.52 -10.22 9.92
N SER A 4 4.64 -10.99 11.00
CA SER A 4 4.65 -10.48 12.39
C SER A 4 5.72 -9.42 12.64
N LEU A 5 6.87 -9.46 11.95
CA LEU A 5 7.94 -8.47 12.12
C LEU A 5 7.54 -7.07 11.63
N ALA A 6 6.64 -6.97 10.65
CA ALA A 6 6.14 -5.68 10.18
C ALA A 6 5.27 -5.00 11.24
N GLU A 7 4.45 -5.77 11.95
CA GLU A 7 3.61 -5.25 13.04
C GLU A 7 4.47 -4.78 14.22
N GLU A 8 5.40 -5.62 14.70
CA GLU A 8 6.31 -5.28 15.79
C GLU A 8 7.21 -4.09 15.44
N GLY A 9 7.82 -4.10 14.25
CA GLY A 9 8.67 -3.01 13.79
C GLY A 9 7.93 -1.68 13.69
N THR A 10 6.67 -1.68 13.24
CA THR A 10 5.85 -0.47 13.18
C THR A 10 5.51 0.05 14.58
N LYS A 11 5.17 -0.84 15.53
CA LYS A 11 4.92 -0.44 16.93
C LYS A 11 6.17 0.21 17.54
N VAL A 12 7.34 -0.42 17.38
CA VAL A 12 8.61 0.11 17.87
C VAL A 12 8.92 1.46 17.23
N ALA A 13 8.72 1.61 15.91
CA ALA A 13 8.94 2.88 15.23
C ALA A 13 8.09 4.01 15.83
N ILE A 14 6.80 3.75 16.07
CA ILE A 14 5.90 4.73 16.71
C ILE A 14 6.36 5.06 18.14
N ASP A 15 6.77 4.05 18.91
CA ASP A 15 7.26 4.22 20.29
C ASP A 15 8.51 5.08 20.37
N VAL A 16 9.41 4.95 19.39
CA VAL A 16 10.63 5.79 19.32
C VAL A 16 10.40 7.13 18.61
N GLY A 17 9.15 7.47 18.29
CA GLY A 17 8.75 8.81 17.84
C GLY A 17 8.53 8.96 16.34
N TYR A 18 8.65 7.90 15.52
CA TYR A 18 8.28 8.00 14.11
C TYR A 18 6.78 8.26 13.97
N ARG A 19 6.46 9.15 13.04
CA ARG A 19 5.08 9.51 12.68
C ARG A 19 4.79 9.28 11.20
N HIS A 20 5.81 9.09 10.38
CA HIS A 20 5.66 8.73 8.97
C HIS A 20 5.92 7.24 8.79
N ILE A 21 4.92 6.52 8.27
CA ILE A 21 4.99 5.11 7.88
C ILE A 21 4.83 5.00 6.37
N ASP A 22 5.84 4.48 5.68
CA ASP A 22 5.80 4.21 4.24
C ASP A 22 5.54 2.73 3.98
N CYS A 23 4.51 2.44 3.18
CA CYS A 23 4.11 1.08 2.82
C CYS A 23 3.60 1.01 1.38
N ALA A 24 3.30 -0.19 0.92
CA ALA A 24 2.75 -0.45 -0.41
C ALA A 24 2.02 -1.78 -0.43
N PHE A 25 0.99 -1.88 -1.27
CA PHE A 25 0.26 -3.13 -1.55
C PHE A 25 1.20 -4.33 -1.78
N ILE A 26 2.22 -4.15 -2.63
CA ILE A 26 3.13 -5.23 -3.03
C ILE A 26 3.99 -5.78 -1.88
N TYR A 27 4.14 -5.06 -0.77
CA TYR A 27 4.89 -5.53 0.38
C TYR A 27 4.14 -6.63 1.15
N GLY A 28 2.83 -6.77 0.92
CA GLY A 28 2.01 -7.87 1.44
C GLY A 28 1.83 -7.85 2.96
N ASN A 29 2.00 -6.69 3.58
CA ASN A 29 2.05 -6.48 5.03
C ASN A 29 1.13 -5.35 5.54
N GLU A 30 0.22 -4.83 4.70
CA GLU A 30 -0.66 -3.72 5.08
C GLU A 30 -1.58 -4.06 6.27
N VAL A 31 -2.03 -5.32 6.38
CA VAL A 31 -2.84 -5.78 7.52
C VAL A 31 -2.05 -5.69 8.83
N GLU A 32 -0.79 -6.13 8.82
CA GLU A 32 0.11 -6.09 9.98
C GLU A 32 0.39 -4.64 10.42
N VAL A 33 0.65 -3.76 9.45
CA VAL A 33 0.92 -2.34 9.69
C VAL A 33 -0.33 -1.63 10.21
N GLY A 34 -1.50 -1.93 9.66
CA GLY A 34 -2.80 -1.45 10.16
C GLY A 34 -3.07 -1.86 11.60
N ARG A 35 -2.82 -3.13 11.95
CA ARG A 35 -2.92 -3.61 13.35
C ARG A 35 -1.98 -2.85 14.28
N ALA A 36 -0.74 -2.57 13.87
CA ALA A 36 0.21 -1.80 14.66
C ALA A 36 -0.27 -0.38 14.93
N ILE A 37 -0.69 0.35 13.88
CA ILE A 37 -1.19 1.72 14.00
C ILE A 37 -2.43 1.76 14.89
N LYS A 38 -3.39 0.86 14.67
CA LYS A 38 -4.62 0.77 15.47
C LYS A 38 -4.34 0.47 16.94
N ALA A 39 -3.37 -0.40 17.24
CA ALA A 39 -2.96 -0.67 18.61
C ALA A 39 -2.38 0.58 19.29
N LYS A 40 -1.54 1.34 18.59
CA LYS A 40 -0.94 2.59 19.10
C LYS A 40 -1.92 3.76 19.21
N ILE A 41 -3.01 3.71 18.46
CA ILE A 41 -4.15 4.61 18.66
C ILE A 41 -4.95 4.17 19.90
N ALA A 42 -5.20 2.88 20.04
CA ALA A 42 -6.01 2.33 21.13
C ALA A 42 -5.35 2.49 22.52
N ASP A 43 -4.02 2.42 22.61
CA ASP A 43 -3.28 2.64 23.85
C ASP A 43 -2.98 4.13 24.15
N GLY A 44 -3.36 5.03 23.24
CA GLY A 44 -3.19 6.48 23.39
C GLY A 44 -1.79 7.02 23.09
N THR A 45 -0.89 6.20 22.53
CA THR A 45 0.47 6.65 22.13
C THR A 45 0.42 7.72 21.04
N VAL A 46 -0.49 7.57 20.08
CA VAL A 46 -0.73 8.52 18.97
C VAL A 46 -2.21 8.64 18.66
N LYS A 47 -2.62 9.72 18.01
CA LYS A 47 -3.91 9.82 17.33
C LYS A 47 -3.77 9.48 15.86
N ARG A 48 -4.88 9.27 15.15
CA ARG A 48 -4.84 9.00 13.71
C ARG A 48 -4.17 10.17 12.96
N GLU A 49 -4.50 11.40 13.31
CA GLU A 49 -3.93 12.62 12.71
C GLU A 49 -2.45 12.85 13.01
N ASP A 50 -1.86 12.13 13.99
CA ASP A 50 -0.42 12.19 14.26
C ASP A 50 0.38 11.30 13.31
N VAL A 51 -0.26 10.35 12.62
CA VAL A 51 0.41 9.39 11.74
C VAL A 51 0.23 9.79 10.28
N PHE A 52 1.34 9.97 9.57
CA PHE A 52 1.37 10.12 8.12
C PHE A 52 1.60 8.76 7.46
N TYR A 53 0.56 8.16 6.89
CA TYR A 53 0.65 6.90 6.16
C TYR A 53 0.75 7.12 4.65
N THR A 54 1.81 6.56 4.04
CA THR A 54 1.98 6.54 2.58
C THR A 54 1.69 5.15 2.02
N GLY A 55 0.74 5.07 1.09
CA GLY A 55 0.47 3.88 0.27
C GLY A 55 0.91 4.08 -1.18
N LYS A 56 1.00 2.98 -1.94
CA LYS A 56 1.44 3.00 -3.34
C LYS A 56 0.57 2.12 -4.24
N LEU A 57 0.09 2.70 -5.34
CA LEU A 57 -0.61 2.02 -6.42
C LEU A 57 0.37 1.14 -7.21
N TRP A 58 0.12 -0.16 -7.25
CA TRP A 58 0.97 -1.12 -7.95
C TRP A 58 0.72 -1.15 -9.47
N SER A 59 1.71 -1.62 -10.23
CA SER A 59 1.78 -1.62 -11.69
C SER A 59 0.63 -2.31 -12.42
N THR A 60 -0.11 -3.20 -11.75
CA THR A 60 -1.26 -3.92 -12.34
C THR A 60 -2.60 -3.18 -12.14
N PHE A 61 -2.55 -1.96 -11.61
CA PHE A 61 -3.72 -1.13 -11.29
C PHE A 61 -3.65 0.27 -11.92
N HIS A 62 -2.81 0.52 -12.93
CA HIS A 62 -2.69 1.85 -13.54
C HIS A 62 -3.88 2.23 -14.44
N THR A 63 -4.76 1.29 -14.81
CA THR A 63 -5.99 1.65 -15.52
C THR A 63 -6.94 2.43 -14.60
N PRO A 64 -7.58 3.51 -15.07
CA PRO A 64 -8.36 4.42 -14.22
C PRO A 64 -9.41 3.69 -13.36
N GLU A 65 -10.11 2.72 -13.95
CA GLU A 65 -11.15 1.94 -13.30
C GLU A 65 -10.64 1.02 -12.17
N ARG A 66 -9.32 0.74 -12.13
CA ARG A 66 -8.70 -0.12 -11.11
C ARG A 66 -8.07 0.65 -9.95
N VAL A 67 -7.85 1.96 -10.10
CA VAL A 67 -7.19 2.78 -9.06
C VAL A 67 -7.99 2.84 -7.77
N ARG A 68 -9.27 3.21 -7.85
CA ARG A 68 -10.12 3.31 -6.67
C ARG A 68 -10.30 1.96 -5.95
N PRO A 69 -10.61 0.85 -6.65
CA PRO A 69 -10.64 -0.47 -6.01
C PRO A 69 -9.33 -0.85 -5.31
N ALA A 70 -8.16 -0.50 -5.88
CA ALA A 70 -6.87 -0.76 -5.26
C ALA A 70 -6.67 0.03 -3.95
N LEU A 71 -7.05 1.31 -3.94
CA LEU A 71 -7.03 2.15 -2.75
C LEU A 71 -7.99 1.60 -1.67
N GLU A 72 -9.24 1.31 -2.03
CA GLU A 72 -10.26 0.80 -1.11
C GLU A 72 -9.85 -0.55 -0.49
N LYS A 73 -9.22 -1.42 -1.28
CA LYS A 73 -8.65 -2.67 -0.77
C LYS A 73 -7.57 -2.39 0.28
N SER A 74 -6.63 -1.50 -0.03
CA SER A 74 -5.52 -1.15 0.87
C SER A 74 -6.04 -0.52 2.17
N LEU A 75 -7.01 0.39 2.08
CA LEU A 75 -7.69 0.99 3.25
C LEU A 75 -8.40 -0.06 4.12
N THR A 76 -9.05 -1.05 3.49
CA THR A 76 -9.69 -2.17 4.18
C THR A 76 -8.68 -3.01 4.95
N ASP A 77 -7.58 -3.38 4.29
CA ASP A 77 -6.50 -4.17 4.92
C ASP A 77 -5.87 -3.40 6.09
N LEU A 78 -5.65 -2.09 5.92
CA LEU A 78 -5.12 -1.20 6.96
C LEU A 78 -6.11 -0.89 8.09
N GLN A 79 -7.40 -1.07 7.86
CA GLN A 79 -8.49 -0.59 8.73
C GLN A 79 -8.40 0.92 9.00
N LEU A 80 -8.14 1.70 7.95
CA LEU A 80 -8.09 3.17 8.00
C LEU A 80 -9.13 3.77 7.06
N ASP A 81 -9.64 4.95 7.41
CA ASP A 81 -10.60 5.67 6.56
C ASP A 81 -9.92 6.44 5.42
N TYR A 82 -8.64 6.80 5.58
CA TYR A 82 -7.86 7.53 4.59
C TYR A 82 -6.35 7.22 4.70
N MET A 83 -5.63 7.47 3.60
CA MET A 83 -4.17 7.57 3.56
C MET A 83 -3.77 9.04 3.43
N ASP A 84 -2.65 9.41 4.04
CA ASP A 84 -2.12 10.79 3.97
C ASP A 84 -1.47 11.07 2.61
N LEU A 85 -0.93 10.02 1.98
CA LEU A 85 -0.36 10.07 0.65
C LEU A 85 -0.59 8.75 -0.10
N PHE A 86 -1.03 8.84 -1.36
CA PHE A 86 -1.14 7.69 -2.27
C PHE A 86 -0.49 8.03 -3.61
N ILE A 87 0.50 7.25 -4.02
CA ILE A 87 1.34 7.53 -5.19
C ILE A 87 1.42 6.33 -6.13
N ILE A 88 1.76 6.58 -7.41
CA ILE A 88 2.16 5.52 -8.33
C ILE A 88 3.49 4.92 -7.84
N HIS A 89 3.54 3.61 -7.64
CA HIS A 89 4.74 2.94 -7.10
C HIS A 89 5.91 3.01 -8.09
N ASN A 90 5.63 2.76 -9.38
CA ASN A 90 6.61 2.84 -10.44
C ASN A 90 5.92 3.25 -11.76
N PRO A 91 6.62 3.92 -12.69
CA PRO A 91 6.03 4.40 -13.94
C PRO A 91 5.93 3.31 -15.02
N VAL A 92 5.83 2.03 -14.64
CA VAL A 92 5.76 0.89 -15.56
C VAL A 92 4.46 0.14 -15.30
N GLU A 93 3.63 -0.01 -16.32
CA GLU A 93 2.38 -0.73 -16.20
C GLU A 93 2.54 -2.19 -16.64
N PHE A 94 2.13 -3.10 -15.76
CA PHE A 94 1.98 -4.51 -16.07
C PHE A 94 0.56 -4.79 -16.55
N LYS A 95 0.38 -5.92 -17.25
CA LYS A 95 -0.94 -6.40 -17.67
C LYS A 95 -1.93 -6.30 -16.49
N PRO A 96 -3.05 -5.55 -16.64
CA PRO A 96 -4.03 -5.42 -15.58
C PRO A 96 -4.58 -6.79 -15.14
N GLY A 97 -4.62 -7.01 -13.84
CA GLY A 97 -5.04 -8.29 -13.27
C GLY A 97 -4.70 -8.43 -11.79
N ASP A 98 -5.01 -9.61 -11.24
CA ASP A 98 -4.81 -9.92 -9.83
C ASP A 98 -3.42 -10.53 -9.54
N ASP A 99 -2.76 -11.04 -10.57
CA ASP A 99 -1.35 -11.45 -10.51
C ASP A 99 -0.48 -10.18 -10.46
N PRO A 100 0.26 -9.93 -9.36
CA PRO A 100 1.09 -8.74 -9.23
C PRO A 100 2.30 -8.73 -10.17
N LEU A 101 2.71 -9.88 -10.71
CA LEU A 101 3.81 -9.98 -11.67
C LEU A 101 3.41 -10.91 -12.82
N PRO A 102 2.57 -10.43 -13.76
CA PRO A 102 2.11 -11.25 -14.87
C PRO A 102 3.28 -11.59 -15.80
N LEU A 103 3.57 -12.89 -15.96
CA LEU A 103 4.64 -13.40 -16.82
C LEU A 103 4.06 -14.13 -18.05
N ASP A 104 4.77 -14.06 -19.17
CA ASP A 104 4.51 -14.88 -20.35
C ASP A 104 5.08 -16.30 -20.21
N GLU A 105 4.89 -17.14 -21.23
CA GLU A 105 5.38 -18.53 -21.28
C GLU A 105 6.91 -18.66 -21.15
N ASN A 106 7.65 -17.57 -21.39
CA ASN A 106 9.11 -17.52 -21.30
C ASN A 106 9.59 -16.86 -19.99
N GLY A 107 8.68 -16.56 -19.06
CA GLY A 107 9.00 -15.92 -17.79
C GLY A 107 9.28 -14.41 -17.89
N LYS A 108 8.88 -13.75 -18.99
CA LYS A 108 9.06 -12.29 -19.15
C LYS A 108 7.81 -11.53 -18.69
N PRO A 109 7.98 -10.35 -18.05
CA PRO A 109 6.84 -9.52 -17.67
C PRO A 109 5.97 -9.13 -18.87
N ILE A 110 4.65 -9.21 -18.71
CA ILE A 110 3.67 -8.75 -19.68
C ILE A 110 3.31 -7.30 -19.34
N PHE A 111 3.54 -6.38 -20.26
CA PHE A 111 3.27 -4.96 -20.09
C PHE A 111 1.91 -4.56 -20.69
N HIS A 112 1.37 -3.47 -20.16
CA HIS A 112 0.25 -2.72 -20.75
C HIS A 112 0.67 -1.24 -20.89
N ASN A 113 -0.10 -0.43 -21.62
CA ASN A 113 0.27 0.95 -21.89
C ASN A 113 -0.93 1.90 -21.84
N THR A 114 -1.39 2.16 -20.63
CA THR A 114 -2.19 3.29 -20.21
C THR A 114 -1.26 4.50 -20.12
N ASP A 115 -1.68 5.64 -20.67
CA ASP A 115 -0.96 6.88 -20.43
C ASP A 115 -0.93 7.15 -18.93
N LEU A 116 0.25 7.35 -18.35
CA LEU A 116 0.39 7.56 -16.90
C LEU A 116 -0.42 8.76 -16.39
N ARG A 117 -0.70 9.74 -17.26
CA ARG A 117 -1.55 10.90 -16.97
C ARG A 117 -3.02 10.54 -16.84
N ASP A 118 -3.41 9.39 -17.40
CA ASP A 118 -4.78 8.90 -17.36
C ASP A 118 -5.05 8.08 -16.09
N THR A 119 -4.02 7.54 -15.43
CA THR A 119 -4.18 6.70 -14.23
C THR A 119 -5.07 7.32 -13.16
N TRP A 120 -5.00 8.63 -12.94
CA TRP A 120 -5.77 9.31 -11.90
C TRP A 120 -7.11 9.90 -12.38
N LYS A 121 -7.51 9.65 -13.63
CA LYS A 121 -8.74 10.22 -14.20
C LYS A 121 -10.02 9.52 -13.73
#